data_AF-A0A9Q7EBP7-F1
#
_entry.id   AF-A0A9Q7EBP7-F1
#
_cell.length_a   1.000
_cell.length_b   1.000
_cell.length_c   1.000
_cell.angle_alpha   90.00
_cell.angle_beta   90.00
_cell.angle_gamma   90.00
#
_symmetry.space_group_name_H-M   'P 1'
#
loop_
_entity.id
_entity.type
_entity.pdbx_description
1 polymer ?
#
loop_
_entity_poly.entity_id
_entity_poly.type
_entity_poly.pdbx_seq_one_letter_code
_entity_poly.pdbx_strand_id
1 'polypeptide(L)'
;MKKLLLALALSLGTFTLTQAQEVTTKNILVKQGNTTIVIDQKTQNITLKPERFSLEFLNKPYQDKKELFYAAKALVTDNSQFENTFESMSFDDIEFFSPGTGFAASFGKSQGYPMLSEDGHQYLYFASNSDHRINKIGQQKEWDIYQWSLDGVNIDGNEIAWKNYRIGELYLYFVVDRNLNDTIDPDEHHLIRITFKK
;
A
#
# COMPACT_ATOMS: atom_id res chain seq x y z
N MET A 1 -54.71 -29.85 35.50
CA MET A 1 -53.72 -28.75 35.61
C MET A 1 -52.60 -29.01 34.61
N LYS A 2 -52.63 -28.36 33.43
CA LYS A 2 -51.55 -28.43 32.43
C LYS A 2 -50.65 -27.22 32.62
N LYS A 3 -49.37 -27.42 32.97
CA LYS A 3 -48.36 -26.36 32.93
C LYS A 3 -47.78 -26.31 31.51
N LEU A 4 -48.04 -25.20 30.82
CA LEU A 4 -47.45 -24.89 29.52
C LEU A 4 -46.06 -24.27 29.79
N LEU A 5 -44.99 -24.98 29.43
CA LEU A 5 -43.63 -24.42 29.42
C LEU A 5 -43.41 -23.81 28.04
N LEU A 6 -43.37 -22.48 27.98
CA LEU A 6 -43.01 -21.72 26.80
C LEU A 6 -41.49 -21.60 26.76
N ALA A 7 -40.83 -22.33 25.87
CA ALA A 7 -39.41 -22.17 25.62
C ALA A 7 -39.20 -20.97 24.69
N LEU A 8 -38.71 -19.87 25.22
CA LEU A 8 -38.27 -18.71 24.44
C LEU A 8 -36.84 -18.98 23.95
N ALA A 9 -36.71 -19.50 22.73
CA ALA A 9 -35.42 -19.62 22.07
C ALA A 9 -35.01 -18.23 21.54
N LEU A 10 -34.19 -17.49 22.30
CA LEU A 10 -33.44 -16.36 21.73
C LEU A 10 -32.41 -16.93 20.76
N SER A 11 -32.65 -16.76 19.46
CA SER A 11 -31.63 -16.90 18.44
C SER A 11 -30.61 -15.77 18.60
N LEU A 12 -29.59 -16.02 19.43
CA LEU A 12 -28.35 -15.24 19.39
C LEU A 12 -27.76 -15.43 18.00
N GLY A 13 -27.99 -14.45 17.12
CA GLY A 13 -27.33 -14.36 15.83
C GLY A 13 -25.83 -14.47 16.08
N THR A 14 -25.20 -15.46 15.46
CA THR A 14 -23.76 -15.63 15.50
C THR A 14 -23.14 -14.46 14.74
N PHE A 15 -22.74 -13.42 15.48
CA PHE A 15 -21.80 -12.44 14.98
C PHE A 15 -20.50 -13.18 14.68
N THR A 16 -20.23 -13.44 13.41
CA THR A 16 -18.90 -13.84 12.97
C THR A 16 -18.00 -12.61 13.18
N LEU A 17 -17.30 -12.59 14.31
CA LEU A 17 -16.12 -11.75 14.49
C LEU A 17 -15.15 -12.16 13.38
N THR A 18 -15.15 -11.40 12.29
CA THR A 18 -14.11 -11.50 11.27
C THR A 18 -12.83 -11.10 12.00
N GLN A 19 -11.93 -12.06 12.24
CA GLN A 19 -10.63 -11.70 12.81
C GLN A 19 -9.99 -10.70 11.84
N ALA A 20 -9.66 -9.52 12.34
CA ALA A 20 -8.94 -8.53 11.55
C ALA A 20 -7.61 -9.18 11.14
N GLN A 21 -7.39 -9.30 9.83
CA GLN A 21 -6.21 -9.95 9.32
C GLN A 21 -4.98 -9.11 9.65
N GLU A 22 -3.99 -9.71 10.30
CA GLU A 22 -2.79 -9.02 10.79
C GLU A 22 -1.83 -8.68 9.65
N VAL A 23 -1.21 -7.51 9.76
CA VAL A 23 -0.13 -7.08 8.87
C VAL A 23 1.17 -7.79 9.28
N THR A 24 1.91 -8.28 8.29
CA THR A 24 3.19 -8.99 8.48
C THR A 24 4.23 -8.42 7.52
N THR A 25 5.49 -8.86 7.63
CA THR A 25 6.54 -8.47 6.67
C THR A 25 6.35 -9.09 5.30
N LYS A 26 5.48 -10.10 5.17
CA LYS A 26 5.22 -10.83 3.92
C LYS A 26 3.96 -10.38 3.19
N ASN A 27 3.24 -9.41 3.73
CA ASN A 27 1.99 -8.96 3.13
C ASN A 27 1.84 -7.44 3.16
N ILE A 28 0.89 -6.97 2.37
CA ILE A 28 0.35 -5.62 2.40
C ILE A 28 -1.15 -5.75 2.60
N LEU A 29 -1.73 -4.95 3.48
CA LEU A 29 -3.18 -4.87 3.62
C LEU A 29 -3.69 -3.68 2.81
N VAL A 30 -4.56 -3.92 1.83
CA VAL A 30 -5.31 -2.87 1.15
C VAL A 30 -6.62 -2.65 1.90
N LYS A 31 -6.83 -1.45 2.42
CA LYS A 31 -8.04 -1.05 3.16
C LYS A 31 -8.90 -0.12 2.32
N GLN A 32 -10.18 -0.43 2.17
CA GLN A 32 -11.17 0.46 1.55
C GLN A 32 -12.51 0.36 2.30
N GLY A 33 -12.82 1.40 3.07
CA GLY A 33 -13.97 1.38 3.98
C GLY A 33 -13.86 0.24 5.00
N ASN A 34 -14.86 -0.64 5.05
CA ASN A 34 -14.87 -1.81 5.93
C ASN A 34 -14.22 -3.04 5.29
N THR A 35 -13.70 -2.94 4.06
CA THR A 35 -13.07 -4.05 3.36
C THR A 35 -11.56 -4.02 3.58
N THR A 36 -10.99 -5.19 3.90
CA THR A 36 -9.56 -5.46 3.90
C THR A 36 -9.27 -6.53 2.86
N ILE A 37 -8.29 -6.28 1.99
CA ILE A 37 -7.76 -7.25 1.05
C ILE A 37 -6.30 -7.50 1.42
N VAL A 38 -5.89 -8.76 1.54
CA VAL A 38 -4.49 -9.10 1.76
C VAL A 38 -3.81 -9.31 0.43
N ILE A 39 -2.66 -8.69 0.28
CA ILE A 39 -1.72 -8.93 -0.80
C ILE A 39 -0.59 -9.77 -0.22
N ASP A 40 -0.54 -11.04 -0.57
CA ASP A 40 0.49 -12.00 -0.15
C ASP A 40 1.09 -12.79 -1.32
N GLN A 41 0.69 -12.44 -2.55
CA GLN A 41 1.23 -12.96 -3.79
C GLN A 41 2.10 -11.90 -4.48
N LYS A 42 3.17 -12.36 -5.13
CA LYS A 42 4.10 -11.50 -5.90
C LYS A 42 3.43 -10.62 -6.93
N THR A 43 2.41 -11.15 -7.59
CA THR A 43 1.54 -10.40 -8.47
C THR A 43 0.12 -10.76 -8.12
N GLN A 44 -0.71 -9.76 -7.79
CA GLN A 44 -2.09 -9.98 -7.38
C GLN A 44 -3.03 -8.99 -8.06
N ASN A 45 -4.12 -9.51 -8.62
CA ASN A 45 -5.20 -8.68 -9.14
C ASN A 45 -6.22 -8.42 -8.03
N ILE A 46 -6.64 -7.17 -7.87
CA ILE A 46 -7.70 -6.77 -6.95
C ILE A 46 -8.68 -5.85 -7.65
N THR A 47 -9.91 -5.80 -7.13
CA THR A 47 -10.94 -4.89 -7.64
C THR A 47 -11.40 -3.97 -6.52
N LEU A 48 -11.30 -2.66 -6.75
CA LEU A 48 -11.66 -1.62 -5.80
C LEU A 48 -12.81 -0.77 -6.33
N LYS A 49 -13.57 -0.13 -5.43
CA LYS A 49 -14.42 1.00 -5.81
C LYS A 49 -13.54 2.20 -6.18
N PRO A 50 -14.01 3.12 -7.04
CA PRO A 50 -13.25 4.34 -7.40
C PRO A 50 -13.34 5.40 -6.28
N GLU A 51 -12.88 5.02 -5.09
CA GLU A 51 -12.90 5.77 -3.83
C GLU A 51 -11.53 5.64 -3.14
N ARG A 52 -11.25 6.47 -2.13
CA ARG A 52 -10.02 6.39 -1.33
C ARG A 52 -9.79 4.97 -0.82
N PHE A 53 -8.55 4.52 -0.92
CA PHE A 53 -8.06 3.32 -0.24
C PHE A 53 -6.71 3.61 0.41
N SER A 54 -6.21 2.66 1.19
CA SER A 54 -4.86 2.75 1.76
C SER A 54 -4.15 1.42 1.73
N LEU A 55 -2.82 1.47 1.74
CA LEU A 55 -1.95 0.33 1.97
C LEU A 55 -1.41 0.40 3.38
N GLU A 56 -1.49 -0.71 4.12
CA GLU A 56 -0.82 -0.89 5.41
C GLU A 56 0.24 -1.98 5.29
N PHE A 57 1.43 -1.70 5.81
CA PHE A 57 2.59 -2.59 5.69
C PHE A 57 3.55 -2.39 6.86
N LEU A 58 4.40 -3.40 7.10
CA LEU A 58 5.48 -3.31 8.08
C LEU A 58 6.79 -2.88 7.43
N ASN A 59 7.46 -1.89 8.04
CA ASN A 59 8.85 -1.56 7.74
C ASN A 59 9.62 -1.19 9.02
N LYS A 60 10.96 -1.21 8.95
CA LYS A 60 11.81 -0.72 10.04
C LYS A 60 11.63 0.79 10.18
N PRO A 61 11.72 1.33 11.41
CA PRO A 61 11.69 2.77 11.61
C PRO A 61 12.92 3.44 10.99
N TYR A 62 12.73 4.64 10.46
CA TYR A 62 13.83 5.52 10.04
C TYR A 62 14.80 5.75 11.21
N GLN A 63 16.11 5.59 10.97
CA GLN A 63 17.14 5.79 12.00
C GLN A 63 18.06 6.95 11.60
N ASP A 64 17.57 8.17 11.76
CA ASP A 64 18.27 9.43 11.41
C ASP A 64 19.72 9.47 11.91
N LYS A 65 19.94 9.19 13.21
CA LYS A 65 21.28 9.20 13.83
C LYS A 65 22.28 8.20 13.25
N LYS A 66 21.79 7.18 12.52
CA LYS A 66 22.62 6.17 11.86
C LYS A 66 22.57 6.28 10.33
N GLU A 67 21.90 7.31 9.81
CA GLU A 67 21.71 7.54 8.38
C GLU A 67 21.04 6.36 7.66
N LEU A 68 20.23 5.57 8.37
CA LEU A 68 19.52 4.43 7.78
C LEU A 68 18.14 4.86 7.28
N PHE A 69 18.05 5.09 5.97
CA PHE A 69 16.84 5.52 5.29
C PHE A 69 15.92 4.35 4.90
N TYR A 70 15.21 3.81 5.90
CA TYR A 70 14.15 2.83 5.66
C TYR A 70 12.93 3.52 5.04
N ALA A 71 12.76 3.32 3.74
CA ALA A 71 11.62 3.81 2.97
C ALA A 71 11.08 2.69 2.08
N ALA A 72 9.76 2.65 1.89
CA ALA A 72 9.20 1.90 0.78
C ALA A 72 9.32 2.72 -0.52
N LYS A 73 9.47 2.03 -1.65
CA LYS A 73 9.52 2.61 -2.99
C LYS A 73 8.29 2.13 -3.76
N ALA A 74 7.58 3.05 -4.40
CA ALA A 74 6.33 2.74 -5.10
C ALA A 74 6.31 3.37 -6.50
N LEU A 75 6.23 2.55 -7.54
CA LEU A 75 5.89 2.97 -8.89
C LEU A 75 4.38 2.81 -9.08
N VAL A 76 3.73 3.86 -9.60
CA VAL A 76 2.31 3.86 -9.94
C VAL A 76 2.20 4.15 -11.43
N THR A 77 1.68 3.18 -12.20
CA THR A 77 1.56 3.28 -13.66
C THR A 77 0.24 2.71 -14.14
N ASP A 78 -0.17 3.07 -15.35
CA ASP A 78 -1.30 2.48 -16.08
C ASP A 78 -0.82 1.67 -17.30
N ASN A 79 0.50 1.46 -17.43
CA ASN A 79 1.06 0.61 -18.45
C ASN A 79 0.59 -0.84 -18.27
N SER A 80 -0.32 -1.26 -19.15
CA SER A 80 -0.89 -2.61 -19.13
C SER A 80 0.13 -3.74 -19.31
N GLN A 81 1.31 -3.42 -19.85
CA GLN A 81 2.41 -4.35 -20.06
C GLN A 81 3.38 -4.38 -18.87
N PHE A 82 3.08 -3.70 -17.76
CA PHE A 82 3.95 -3.71 -16.60
C PHE A 82 3.98 -5.10 -15.92
N GLU A 83 5.20 -5.62 -15.76
CA GLU A 83 5.46 -6.95 -15.22
C GLU A 83 6.39 -6.89 -14.00
N ASN A 84 6.30 -7.91 -13.15
CA ASN A 84 7.16 -8.06 -11.98
C ASN A 84 8.34 -8.98 -12.30
N THR A 85 9.38 -8.45 -12.92
CA THR A 85 10.55 -9.21 -13.38
C THR A 85 11.86 -8.72 -12.77
N PHE A 86 11.79 -7.82 -11.79
CA PHE A 86 12.95 -7.09 -11.24
C PHE A 86 13.57 -7.74 -9.99
N GLU A 87 13.14 -8.95 -9.62
CA GLU A 87 13.70 -9.66 -8.47
C GLU A 87 15.21 -9.86 -8.61
N SER A 88 15.95 -9.66 -7.52
CA SER A 88 17.41 -9.73 -7.44
C SER A 88 18.18 -8.68 -8.27
N MET A 89 17.49 -7.74 -8.93
CA MET A 89 18.15 -6.63 -9.60
C MET A 89 18.54 -5.53 -8.60
N SER A 90 19.62 -4.80 -8.90
CA SER A 90 19.94 -3.57 -8.18
C SER A 90 18.94 -2.47 -8.51
N PHE A 91 18.64 -1.59 -7.57
CA PHE A 91 17.82 -0.40 -7.85
C PHE A 91 18.42 0.48 -8.95
N ASP A 92 19.76 0.55 -9.03
CA ASP A 92 20.47 1.35 -10.04
C ASP A 92 20.28 0.82 -11.47
N ASP A 93 20.02 -0.49 -11.62
CA ASP A 93 19.79 -1.15 -12.91
C ASP A 93 18.32 -1.08 -13.37
N ILE A 94 17.43 -0.56 -12.53
CA ILE A 94 16.00 -0.44 -12.81
C ILE A 94 15.70 1.03 -13.10
N GLU A 95 15.36 1.35 -14.34
CA GLU A 95 15.21 2.73 -14.83
C GLU A 95 14.42 3.62 -13.87
N PHE A 96 13.21 3.23 -13.49
CA PHE A 96 12.33 4.00 -12.59
C PHE A 96 12.72 3.98 -11.10
N PHE A 97 13.74 3.23 -10.71
CA PHE A 97 14.33 3.24 -9.35
C PHE A 97 15.74 3.80 -9.31
N SER A 98 16.33 4.09 -10.47
CA SER A 98 17.70 4.61 -10.57
C SER A 98 17.85 5.98 -9.89
N PRO A 99 19.06 6.37 -9.48
CA PRO A 99 19.31 7.63 -8.79
C PRO A 99 18.76 8.84 -9.56
N GLY A 100 17.98 9.67 -8.88
CA GLY A 100 17.34 10.86 -9.47
C GLY A 100 15.92 10.67 -10.00
N THR A 101 15.40 9.45 -10.01
CA THR A 101 14.02 9.15 -10.46
C THR A 101 12.97 9.20 -9.35
N GLY A 102 13.41 9.42 -8.11
CA GLY A 102 12.52 9.60 -6.97
C GLY A 102 11.77 10.93 -7.06
N PHE A 103 10.44 10.87 -7.14
CA PHE A 103 9.62 12.06 -7.16
C PHE A 103 9.66 12.81 -5.82
N ALA A 104 9.87 14.12 -5.91
CA ALA A 104 9.61 15.02 -4.79
C ALA A 104 8.10 15.13 -4.59
N ALA A 105 7.59 14.63 -3.47
CA ALA A 105 6.22 14.94 -3.10
C ALA A 105 6.16 16.42 -2.70
N SER A 106 5.26 17.20 -3.30
CA SER A 106 4.95 18.53 -2.76
C SER A 106 4.34 18.30 -1.36
N PHE A 107 4.98 18.81 -0.30
CA PHE A 107 4.45 18.70 1.06
C PHE A 107 3.04 19.33 1.12
N GLY A 108 2.07 18.59 1.65
CA GLY A 108 0.67 19.04 1.76
C GLY A 108 -0.31 18.26 0.88
N LYS A 109 -1.12 18.98 0.08
CA LYS A 109 -2.34 18.45 -0.58
C LYS A 109 -2.12 17.22 -1.48
N SER A 110 -0.92 17.05 -2.04
CA SER A 110 -0.61 16.00 -3.00
C SER A 110 -0.15 14.66 -2.39
N GLN A 111 -0.03 14.51 -1.07
CA GLN A 111 0.44 13.25 -0.47
C GLN A 111 -0.46 12.04 -0.80
N GLY A 112 -1.75 12.25 -1.06
CA GLY A 112 -2.70 11.21 -1.47
C GLY A 112 -2.76 10.96 -2.99
N TYR A 113 -1.96 11.67 -3.78
CA TYR A 113 -1.98 11.65 -5.25
C TYR A 113 -0.56 11.38 -5.79
N PRO A 114 -0.07 10.13 -5.76
CA PRO A 114 1.20 9.78 -6.40
C PRO A 114 1.22 10.18 -7.87
N MET A 115 2.40 10.52 -8.37
CA MET A 115 2.63 10.69 -9.80
C MET A 115 2.34 9.37 -10.52
N LEU A 116 1.49 9.41 -11.53
CA LEU A 116 1.35 8.34 -12.51
C LEU A 116 2.53 8.47 -13.49
N SER A 117 3.39 7.47 -13.56
CA SER A 117 4.60 7.53 -14.38
C SER A 117 5.14 6.14 -14.70
N GLU A 118 5.96 6.07 -15.75
CA GLU A 118 6.81 4.91 -16.06
C GLU A 118 8.29 5.16 -15.73
N ASP A 119 8.66 6.41 -15.42
CA ASP A 119 10.06 6.87 -15.37
C ASP A 119 10.58 7.06 -13.94
N GLY A 120 9.72 6.91 -12.93
CA GLY A 120 10.12 7.21 -11.56
C GLY A 120 9.18 6.71 -10.49
N HIS A 121 9.59 6.88 -9.24
CA HIS A 121 8.91 6.29 -8.09
C HIS A 121 8.69 7.28 -6.95
N GLN A 122 7.79 6.91 -6.06
CA GLN A 122 7.54 7.61 -4.81
C GLN A 122 8.37 6.96 -3.69
N TYR A 123 9.11 7.77 -2.93
CA TYR A 123 9.60 7.36 -1.61
C TYR A 123 8.48 7.49 -0.57
N LEU A 124 8.34 6.48 0.27
CA LEU A 124 7.35 6.40 1.32
C LEU A 124 8.09 6.19 2.64
N TYR A 125 8.22 7.26 3.42
CA TYR A 125 8.97 7.26 4.68
C TYR A 125 8.24 8.04 5.77
N PHE A 126 8.62 7.76 7.01
CA PHE A 126 8.21 8.52 8.18
C PHE A 126 9.44 8.79 9.04
N ALA A 127 9.93 10.03 9.01
CA ALA A 127 11.02 10.46 9.89
C ALA A 127 10.46 11.10 11.17
N SER A 128 9.41 11.92 11.03
CA SER A 128 8.70 12.56 12.14
C SER A 128 7.31 13.02 11.70
N ASN A 129 6.50 13.51 12.65
CA ASN A 129 5.21 14.12 12.33
C ASN A 129 5.31 15.36 11.43
N SER A 130 6.46 16.03 11.36
CA SER A 130 6.70 17.16 10.46
C SER A 130 7.39 16.78 9.15
N ASP A 131 7.92 15.56 9.06
CA ASP A 131 8.68 15.08 7.90
C ASP A 131 8.34 13.60 7.62
N HIS A 132 7.34 13.41 6.78
CA HIS A 132 6.83 12.10 6.40
C HIS A 132 6.05 12.19 5.07
N ARG A 133 5.90 11.04 4.43
CA ARG A 133 5.05 10.84 3.23
C ARG A 133 3.97 9.76 3.44
N ILE A 134 4.04 9.07 4.56
CA ILE A 134 3.09 8.05 5.02
C ILE A 134 2.83 8.24 6.50
N ASN A 135 1.73 7.71 7.01
CA ASN A 135 1.42 7.80 8.44
C ASN A 135 1.98 6.58 9.19
N LYS A 136 2.51 6.78 10.40
CA LYS A 136 2.73 5.69 11.36
C LYS A 136 1.45 5.46 12.14
N ILE A 137 0.84 4.28 11.98
CA ILE A 137 -0.44 3.93 12.62
C ILE A 137 -0.31 2.94 13.77
N GLY A 138 0.89 2.38 13.97
CA GLY A 138 1.15 1.45 15.06
C GLY A 138 2.56 0.91 15.05
N GLN A 139 2.78 -0.11 15.87
CA GLN A 139 4.04 -0.82 15.99
C GLN A 139 3.77 -2.27 16.37
N GLN A 140 4.52 -3.20 15.78
CA GLN A 140 4.49 -4.62 16.09
C GLN A 140 5.92 -5.12 16.31
N LYS A 141 6.27 -5.40 17.57
CA LYS A 141 7.64 -5.73 17.98
C LYS A 141 8.63 -4.65 17.50
N GLU A 142 9.62 -5.03 16.70
CA GLU A 142 10.64 -4.14 16.12
C GLU A 142 10.18 -3.37 14.86
N TRP A 143 8.98 -3.65 14.34
CA TRP A 143 8.47 -3.07 13.09
C TRP A 143 7.45 -1.98 13.36
N ASP A 144 7.52 -0.89 12.58
CA ASP A 144 6.47 0.10 12.53
C ASP A 144 5.40 -0.33 11.52
N ILE A 145 4.14 -0.05 11.86
CA ILE A 145 3.02 -0.20 10.92
C ILE A 145 2.79 1.14 10.27
N TYR A 146 3.02 1.20 8.96
CA TYR A 146 2.77 2.39 8.16
C TYR A 146 1.51 2.27 7.33
N GLN A 147 0.88 3.42 7.06
CA GLN A 147 -0.28 3.55 6.20
C GLN A 147 -0.02 4.60 5.13
N TRP A 148 -0.18 4.21 3.86
CA TRP A 148 -0.17 5.11 2.71
C TRP A 148 -1.58 5.24 2.14
N SER A 149 -2.16 6.44 2.22
CA SER A 149 -3.51 6.72 1.73
C SER A 149 -3.47 7.23 0.30
N LEU A 150 -4.40 6.75 -0.54
CA LEU A 150 -4.47 7.00 -1.96
C LEU A 150 -5.86 7.52 -2.35
N ASP A 151 -5.92 8.77 -2.78
CA ASP A 151 -7.12 9.49 -3.21
C ASP A 151 -7.30 9.54 -4.74
N GLY A 152 -6.20 9.40 -5.46
CA GLY A 152 -6.12 9.52 -6.90
C GLY A 152 -4.70 9.37 -7.42
N VAL A 153 -4.46 9.92 -8.61
CA VAL A 153 -3.11 10.12 -9.17
C VAL A 153 -2.88 11.57 -9.53
N ASN A 154 -1.62 11.96 -9.60
CA ASN A 154 -1.19 13.18 -10.25
C ASN A 154 -0.74 12.86 -11.69
N ILE A 155 -1.27 13.60 -12.67
CA ILE A 155 -0.84 13.54 -14.08
C ILE A 155 -0.51 14.97 -14.53
N ASP A 156 0.76 15.23 -14.87
CA ASP A 156 1.25 16.54 -15.32
C ASP A 156 0.87 17.69 -14.38
N GLY A 157 0.95 17.47 -13.07
CA GLY A 157 0.59 18.44 -12.04
C GLY A 157 -0.90 18.47 -11.68
N ASN A 158 -1.75 17.68 -12.34
CA ASN A 158 -3.19 17.64 -12.10
C ASN A 158 -3.58 16.45 -11.22
N GLU A 159 -4.20 16.73 -10.07
CA GLU A 159 -4.76 15.70 -9.19
C GLU A 159 -6.08 15.16 -9.74
N ILE A 160 -6.09 13.89 -10.12
CA ILE A 160 -7.25 13.17 -10.63
C ILE A 160 -7.70 12.16 -9.59
N ALA A 161 -8.80 12.45 -8.90
CA ALA A 161 -9.40 11.53 -7.95
C ALA A 161 -9.90 10.23 -8.62
N TRP A 162 -9.89 9.12 -7.89
CA TRP A 162 -10.28 7.81 -8.44
C TRP A 162 -11.66 7.78 -9.11
N LYS A 163 -12.65 8.49 -8.56
CA LYS A 163 -14.00 8.65 -9.16
C LYS A 163 -14.01 9.25 -10.57
N ASN A 164 -12.96 10.00 -10.91
CA ASN A 164 -12.77 10.66 -12.19
C ASN A 164 -11.73 9.95 -13.07
N TYR A 165 -10.99 8.99 -12.53
CA TYR A 165 -10.02 8.21 -13.27
C TYR A 165 -10.75 7.28 -14.25
N ARG A 166 -10.52 7.48 -15.55
CA ARG A 166 -11.27 6.79 -16.63
C ARG A 166 -10.54 5.57 -17.18
N ILE A 167 -9.28 5.39 -16.81
CA ILE A 167 -8.48 4.24 -17.21
C ILE A 167 -8.82 3.10 -16.26
N GLY A 168 -9.07 1.91 -16.82
CA GLY A 168 -9.69 0.81 -16.09
C GLY A 168 -8.77 0.10 -15.12
N GLU A 169 -7.46 0.19 -15.33
CA GLU A 169 -6.45 -0.56 -14.60
C GLU A 169 -5.31 0.36 -14.14
N LEU A 170 -4.79 0.05 -12.96
CA LEU A 170 -3.64 0.69 -12.34
C LEU A 170 -2.70 -0.40 -11.83
N TYR A 171 -1.41 -0.19 -12.00
CA TYR A 171 -0.36 -1.09 -11.62
C TYR A 171 0.47 -0.39 -10.56
N LEU A 172 0.55 -1.00 -9.38
CA LEU A 172 1.37 -0.54 -8.28
C LEU A 172 2.48 -1.55 -8.03
N TYR A 173 3.70 -1.18 -8.40
CA TYR A 173 4.89 -1.94 -8.00
C TYR A 173 5.43 -1.37 -6.71
N PHE A 174 5.39 -2.17 -5.66
CA PHE A 174 5.63 -1.75 -4.30
C PHE A 174 6.76 -2.54 -3.68
N VAL A 175 7.83 -1.86 -3.26
CA VAL A 175 9.01 -2.46 -2.64
C VAL A 175 9.18 -1.90 -1.24
N VAL A 176 9.38 -2.76 -0.25
CA VAL A 176 9.75 -2.40 1.12
C VAL A 176 11.15 -2.91 1.38
N ASP A 177 12.13 -2.05 1.14
CA ASP A 177 13.55 -2.33 1.36
C ASP A 177 13.85 -2.31 2.87
N ARG A 178 14.02 -3.50 3.46
CA ARG A 178 14.18 -3.70 4.90
C ARG A 178 15.61 -3.99 5.29
N ASN A 179 16.49 -4.28 4.35
CA ASN A 179 17.87 -4.65 4.61
C ASN A 179 18.87 -3.58 4.11
N LEU A 180 18.43 -2.63 3.28
CA LEU A 180 19.24 -1.57 2.68
C LEU A 180 20.46 -2.11 1.92
N ASN A 181 20.27 -3.19 1.15
CA ASN A 181 21.30 -3.84 0.36
C ASN A 181 21.37 -3.35 -1.10
N ASP A 182 20.58 -2.34 -1.45
CA ASP A 182 20.45 -1.74 -2.79
C ASP A 182 19.95 -2.70 -3.90
N THR A 183 19.28 -3.79 -3.51
CA THR A 183 18.68 -4.77 -4.44
C THR A 183 17.23 -5.09 -4.07
N ILE A 184 16.47 -5.64 -5.01
CA ILE A 184 15.10 -6.10 -4.75
C ILE A 184 15.12 -7.55 -4.28
N ASP A 185 14.94 -7.77 -2.98
CA ASP A 185 14.88 -9.12 -2.43
C ASP A 185 13.55 -9.85 -2.76
N PRO A 186 13.57 -11.20 -2.81
CA PRO A 186 12.38 -12.02 -3.10
C PRO A 186 11.22 -11.91 -2.11
N ASP A 187 11.32 -11.23 -0.97
CA ASP A 187 10.20 -11.03 -0.03
C ASP A 187 9.88 -9.55 0.23
N GLU A 188 10.50 -8.65 -0.54
CA GLU A 188 10.36 -7.20 -0.34
C GLU A 188 9.41 -6.52 -1.32
N HIS A 189 9.01 -7.19 -2.40
CA HIS A 189 8.26 -6.57 -3.48
C HIS A 189 6.95 -7.28 -3.84
N HIS A 190 5.96 -6.50 -4.29
CA HIS A 190 4.67 -6.93 -4.81
C HIS A 190 4.24 -6.07 -6.00
N LEU A 191 3.64 -6.68 -7.01
CA LEU A 191 2.89 -6.00 -8.06
C LEU A 191 1.39 -6.16 -7.79
N ILE A 192 0.72 -5.04 -7.50
CA ILE A 192 -0.73 -5.01 -7.30
C ILE A 192 -1.36 -4.44 -8.57
N ARG A 193 -2.20 -5.25 -9.22
CA ARG A 193 -2.98 -4.87 -10.39
C ARG A 193 -4.39 -4.52 -9.93
N ILE A 194 -4.77 -3.26 -10.05
CA ILE A 194 -6.00 -2.70 -9.48
C ILE A 194 -6.94 -2.36 -10.63
N THR A 195 -8.09 -3.03 -10.65
CA THR A 195 -9.21 -2.64 -11.52
C THR A 195 -10.23 -1.85 -10.71
N PHE A 196 -10.68 -0.70 -11.20
CA PHE A 196 -11.76 0.06 -10.56
C PHE A 196 -13.14 -0.37 -11.07
N LYS A 197 -14.11 -0.55 -10.16
CA LYS A 197 -15.51 -0.82 -10.49
C LYS A 197 -16.10 0.38 -11.24
N LYS A 198 -16.77 0.11 -12.36
CA LYS A 198 -17.54 1.10 -13.12
C LYS A 198 -18.86 1.45 -12.46
#